data_AF-A0A976JRD9-F1
#
_entry.id   AF-A0A976JRD9-F1
#
_cell.length_a   1.000
_cell.length_b   1.000
_cell.length_c   1.000
_cell.angle_alpha   90.00
_cell.angle_beta   90.00
_cell.angle_gamma   90.00
#
_symmetry.space_group_name_H-M   'P 1'
#
loop_
_entity.id
_entity.type
_entity.pdbx_description
1 polymer ?
#
loop_
_entity_poly.entity_id
_entity_poly.type
_entity_poly.pdbx_seq_one_letter_code
_entity_poly.pdbx_strand_id
1 'polypeptide(L)'
;MGILGRLLGSEKALEGVVDGVSKGLDALVYTDEEKAGDAAKDRTEARAMVVQWMQSTQGQNLARRLIALAITGVWLCMYLLSAFCGMVAVFTNTSGVVTAEKVGQVGIIAQQAAMDMNPAVMLILAFYFAAPHMGDIAKAVVGKFTGTVRAG
;
A
#
# COMPACT_ATOMS: atom_id res chain seq x y z
N MET A 1 1.63 1.18 -23.05
CA MET A 1 2.38 1.44 -21.80
C MET A 1 1.37 1.58 -20.67
N GLY A 2 1.27 0.55 -19.81
CA GLY A 2 0.14 0.40 -18.89
C GLY A 2 0.26 1.20 -17.60
N ILE A 3 -0.88 1.44 -16.96
CA ILE A 3 -1.09 2.11 -15.67
C ILE A 3 -0.16 1.55 -14.57
N LEU A 4 0.22 0.26 -14.66
CA LEU A 4 1.23 -0.38 -13.80
C LEU A 4 2.62 0.30 -13.86
N GLY A 5 3.03 0.82 -15.02
CA GLY A 5 4.31 1.53 -15.17
C GLY A 5 4.28 2.94 -14.58
N ARG A 6 3.09 3.57 -14.50
CA ARG A 6 2.92 4.87 -13.84
C ARG A 6 2.88 4.77 -12.32
N LEU A 7 2.49 3.62 -11.78
CA LEU A 7 2.45 3.36 -10.33
C LEU A 7 3.82 2.93 -9.76
N LEU A 8 4.71 2.40 -10.61
CA LEU A 8 6.08 2.04 -10.24
C LEU A 8 7.13 3.07 -10.70
N GLY A 9 6.78 4.00 -11.58
CA GLY A 9 7.68 5.00 -12.17
C GLY A 9 7.85 6.30 -11.39
N SER A 10 7.40 6.36 -10.12
CA SER A 10 7.49 7.58 -9.30
C SER A 10 8.91 7.93 -8.82
N GLU A 11 9.91 7.09 -9.09
CA GLU A 11 11.31 7.36 -8.73
C GLU A 11 11.88 8.58 -9.47
N LYS A 12 11.40 8.89 -10.68
CA LYS A 12 11.87 10.07 -11.45
C LYS A 12 11.36 11.41 -10.91
N ALA A 13 10.37 11.42 -10.03
CA ALA A 13 9.89 12.65 -9.40
C ALA A 13 10.70 13.05 -8.15
N LEU A 14 11.52 12.14 -7.61
CA LEU A 14 12.40 12.41 -6.47
C LEU A 14 13.74 13.05 -6.86
N GLU A 15 14.21 12.85 -8.10
CA GLU A 15 15.45 13.47 -8.62
C GLU A 15 15.36 15.01 -8.67
N GLY A 16 14.18 15.57 -8.96
CA GLY A 16 14.00 17.02 -9.06
C GLY A 16 13.93 17.78 -7.72
N VAL A 17 13.69 17.06 -6.61
CA VAL A 17 13.64 17.67 -5.26
C VAL A 17 15.04 17.75 -4.63
N VAL A 18 15.96 16.87 -5.04
CA VAL A 18 17.33 16.82 -4.51
C VAL A 18 18.20 17.95 -5.05
N ASP A 19 17.99 18.37 -6.31
CA ASP A 19 18.75 19.47 -6.93
C ASP A 19 18.41 20.86 -6.38
N GLY A 20 17.20 21.04 -5.85
CA GLY A 20 16.74 22.31 -5.26
C GLY A 20 17.38 22.63 -3.90
N VAL A 21 17.76 21.61 -3.12
CA VAL A 21 18.36 21.77 -1.78
C VAL A 21 19.89 21.89 -1.85
N SER A 22 20.52 21.33 -2.89
CA SER A 22 21.98 21.41 -3.08
C SER A 22 22.49 22.83 -3.33
N LYS A 23 21.66 23.75 -3.85
CA LYS A 23 22.06 25.14 -4.16
C LYS A 23 21.73 26.14 -3.05
N GLY A 24 20.88 25.77 -2.09
CA GLY A 24 20.49 26.64 -0.98
C GLY A 24 21.42 26.59 0.23
N LEU A 25 22.29 25.57 0.31
CA LEU A 25 23.15 25.31 1.48
C LEU A 25 24.62 25.71 1.28
N ASP A 26 25.02 26.18 0.10
CA ASP A 26 26.40 26.54 -0.25
C ASP A 26 26.73 28.03 0.01
N ALA A 27 25.77 28.79 0.56
CA ALA A 27 25.86 30.25 0.66
C ALA A 27 26.00 30.80 2.10
N LEU A 28 26.01 29.95 3.13
CA LEU A 28 26.19 30.40 4.51
C LEU A 28 27.36 29.67 5.15
N VAL A 29 28.53 30.09 4.68
CA VAL A 29 29.79 30.19 5.41
C VAL A 29 29.62 29.99 6.92
N TYR A 30 30.06 28.83 7.39
CA TYR A 30 30.66 28.67 8.70
C TYR A 30 32.03 28.02 8.45
N THR A 31 33.06 28.65 8.98
CA THR A 31 34.48 28.33 8.82
C THR A 31 34.80 26.97 9.46
N ASP A 32 34.99 25.92 8.65
CA ASP A 32 35.12 24.52 9.09
C ASP A 32 35.95 23.65 8.10
N GLU A 33 37.03 24.14 7.49
CA GLU A 33 37.71 23.39 6.40
C GLU A 33 38.25 21.99 6.79
N GLU A 34 38.66 21.75 8.04
CA GLU A 34 39.02 20.40 8.51
C GLU A 34 37.83 19.63 9.09
N LYS A 35 36.85 20.31 9.69
CA LYS A 35 35.66 19.67 10.29
C LYS A 35 34.63 19.26 9.24
N ALA A 36 34.59 19.95 8.10
CA ALA A 36 33.72 19.67 6.98
C ALA A 36 34.19 18.44 6.17
N GLY A 37 35.50 18.17 6.09
CA GLY A 37 36.03 16.98 5.44
C GLY A 37 35.62 15.69 6.15
N ASP A 38 35.80 15.65 7.47
CA ASP A 38 35.45 14.48 8.29
C ASP A 38 33.94 14.40 8.57
N ALA A 39 33.23 15.50 8.82
CA ALA A 39 31.77 15.47 8.96
C ALA A 39 31.04 15.22 7.63
N ALA A 40 31.66 15.51 6.48
CA ALA A 40 31.14 15.10 5.18
C ALA A 40 31.45 13.62 4.90
N LYS A 41 32.63 13.12 5.28
CA LYS A 41 32.94 11.68 5.23
C LYS A 41 32.04 10.86 6.13
N ASP A 42 31.86 11.24 7.40
CA ASP A 42 30.95 10.57 8.34
C ASP A 42 29.50 10.60 7.84
N ARG A 43 29.04 11.72 7.29
CA ARG A 43 27.70 11.80 6.68
C ARG A 43 27.60 10.96 5.41
N THR A 44 28.67 10.86 4.64
CA THR A 44 28.71 10.05 3.40
C THR A 44 28.78 8.55 3.73
N GLU A 45 29.54 8.15 4.74
CA GLU A 45 29.61 6.77 5.25
C GLU A 45 28.31 6.36 5.93
N ALA A 46 27.70 7.22 6.76
CA ALA A 46 26.40 6.95 7.35
C ALA A 46 25.33 6.79 6.25
N ARG A 47 25.34 7.65 5.22
CA ARG A 47 24.45 7.50 4.06
C ARG A 47 24.75 6.23 3.27
N ALA A 48 26.01 5.88 3.06
CA ALA A 48 26.42 4.65 2.38
C ALA A 48 25.97 3.41 3.16
N MET A 49 26.08 3.42 4.48
CA MET A 49 25.61 2.35 5.36
C MET A 49 24.09 2.20 5.31
N VAL A 50 23.34 3.32 5.33
CA VAL A 50 21.87 3.31 5.15
C VAL A 50 21.49 2.82 3.75
N VAL A 51 22.19 3.25 2.71
CA VAL A 51 21.95 2.82 1.32
C VAL A 51 22.25 1.32 1.18
N GLN A 52 23.34 0.83 1.75
CA GLN A 52 23.71 -0.59 1.70
C GLN A 52 22.75 -1.45 2.54
N TRP A 53 22.27 -0.93 3.67
CA TRP A 53 21.21 -1.58 4.45
C TRP A 53 19.88 -1.60 3.69
N MET A 54 19.51 -0.50 3.01
CA MET A 54 18.34 -0.47 2.13
C MET A 54 18.47 -1.46 0.96
N GLN A 55 19.63 -1.52 0.30
CA GLN A 55 19.88 -2.45 -0.80
C GLN A 55 19.80 -3.90 -0.35
N SER A 56 20.38 -4.23 0.81
CA SER A 56 20.33 -5.59 1.38
C SER A 56 18.93 -5.99 1.88
N THR A 57 18.09 -5.03 2.28
CA THR A 57 16.70 -5.29 2.73
C THR A 57 15.64 -5.17 1.62
N GLN A 58 15.97 -4.55 0.49
CA GLN A 58 15.05 -4.38 -0.65
C GLN A 58 14.54 -5.73 -1.20
N GLY A 59 15.43 -6.73 -1.32
CA GLY A 59 15.05 -8.07 -1.78
C GLY A 59 14.01 -8.74 -0.88
N GLN A 60 14.12 -8.55 0.44
CA GLN A 60 13.17 -9.10 1.41
C GLN A 60 11.80 -8.41 1.32
N ASN A 61 11.78 -7.10 1.09
CA ASN A 61 10.54 -6.33 0.92
C ASN A 61 9.81 -6.74 -0.37
N LEU A 62 10.54 -6.96 -1.46
CA LEU A 62 10.00 -7.46 -2.72
C LEU A 62 9.46 -8.89 -2.57
N ALA A 63 10.21 -9.79 -1.94
CA ALA A 63 9.79 -11.17 -1.71
C ALA A 63 8.51 -11.24 -0.86
N ARG A 64 8.39 -10.42 0.19
CA ARG A 64 7.19 -10.36 1.03
C ARG A 64 5.96 -9.90 0.25
N ARG A 65 6.11 -8.88 -0.60
CA ARG A 65 5.03 -8.39 -1.47
C ARG A 65 4.62 -9.43 -2.51
N LEU A 66 5.59 -10.15 -3.08
CA LEU A 66 5.35 -11.19 -4.06
C LEU A 66 4.58 -12.37 -3.46
N ILE A 67 4.98 -12.84 -2.27
CA ILE A 67 4.28 -13.92 -1.55
C ILE A 67 2.85 -13.49 -1.21
N ALA A 68 2.66 -12.26 -0.71
CA ALA A 68 1.34 -11.73 -0.44
C ALA A 68 0.45 -11.71 -1.70
N LEU A 69 0.99 -11.24 -2.83
CA LEU A 69 0.28 -11.24 -4.12
C LEU A 69 -0.05 -12.66 -4.59
N ALA A 70 0.90 -13.60 -4.49
CA ALA A 70 0.73 -14.97 -4.95
C ALA A 70 -0.37 -15.69 -4.14
N ILE A 71 -0.33 -15.59 -2.80
CA ILE A 71 -1.31 -16.26 -1.94
C ILE A 71 -2.70 -15.64 -2.10
N THR A 72 -2.80 -14.31 -2.07
CA THR A 72 -4.09 -13.61 -2.25
C THR A 72 -4.66 -13.80 -3.66
N GLY A 73 -3.80 -13.83 -4.68
CA GLY A 73 -4.19 -14.10 -6.06
C GLY A 73 -4.73 -15.52 -6.25
N VAL A 74 -4.05 -16.54 -5.73
CA VAL A 74 -4.53 -17.93 -5.79
C VAL A 74 -5.86 -18.07 -5.06
N TRP A 75 -5.99 -17.50 -3.85
CA TRP A 75 -7.24 -17.49 -3.10
C TRP A 75 -8.38 -16.84 -3.88
N LEU A 76 -8.14 -15.65 -4.45
CA LEU A 76 -9.14 -14.93 -5.23
C LEU A 76 -9.55 -15.72 -6.48
N CYS A 77 -8.61 -16.33 -7.19
CA CYS A 77 -8.89 -17.16 -8.36
C CYS A 77 -9.74 -18.39 -8.00
N MET A 78 -9.42 -19.09 -6.90
CA MET A 78 -10.22 -20.22 -6.42
C MET A 78 -11.65 -19.78 -6.07
N TYR A 79 -11.78 -18.62 -5.42
CA TYR A 79 -13.05 -18.04 -5.05
C TYR A 79 -13.92 -17.70 -6.27
N LEU A 80 -13.35 -16.97 -7.24
CA LEU A 80 -14.03 -16.60 -8.48
C LEU A 80 -14.43 -17.85 -9.29
N LEU A 81 -13.55 -18.85 -9.37
CA LEU A 81 -13.84 -20.11 -10.06
C LEU A 81 -14.99 -20.86 -9.38
N SER A 82 -15.02 -20.91 -8.05
CA SER A 82 -16.11 -21.52 -7.28
C SER A 82 -17.45 -20.81 -7.53
N ALA A 83 -17.46 -19.48 -7.42
CA ALA A 83 -18.65 -18.67 -7.69
C ALA A 83 -19.16 -18.88 -9.12
N PHE A 84 -18.25 -18.90 -10.10
CA PHE A 84 -18.58 -19.15 -11.50
C PHE A 84 -19.17 -20.55 -11.72
N CYS A 85 -18.54 -21.59 -11.17
CA CYS A 85 -19.07 -22.96 -11.22
C CYS A 85 -20.46 -23.06 -10.59
N GLY A 86 -20.70 -22.35 -9.47
CA GLY A 86 -22.02 -22.26 -8.84
C GLY A 86 -23.07 -21.62 -9.75
N MET A 87 -22.73 -20.52 -10.44
CA MET A 87 -23.63 -19.89 -11.41
C MET A 87 -23.93 -20.80 -12.61
N VAL A 88 -22.93 -21.51 -13.12
CA VAL A 88 -23.11 -22.45 -14.25
C VAL A 88 -23.95 -23.65 -13.84
N ALA A 89 -23.79 -24.15 -12.61
CA ALA A 89 -24.56 -25.28 -12.07
C ALA A 89 -26.07 -25.04 -12.05
N VAL A 90 -26.52 -23.78 -11.96
CA VAL A 90 -27.94 -23.43 -12.08
C VAL A 90 -28.55 -23.87 -13.42
N PHE A 91 -27.71 -23.95 -14.47
CA PHE A 91 -28.16 -24.24 -15.84
C PHE A 91 -27.94 -25.70 -16.28
N THR A 92 -27.33 -26.57 -15.45
CA THR A 92 -27.01 -27.95 -15.85
C THR A 92 -28.20 -28.93 -15.83
N ASN A 93 -29.38 -28.49 -15.36
CA ASN A 93 -30.60 -29.32 -15.35
C ASN A 93 -31.23 -29.51 -16.74
N THR A 94 -31.80 -30.70 -16.96
CA THR A 94 -32.17 -31.35 -18.23
C THR A 94 -33.15 -30.58 -19.14
N SER A 95 -33.83 -29.56 -18.64
CA SER A 95 -34.90 -28.87 -19.40
C SER A 95 -34.41 -27.78 -20.36
N GLY A 96 -33.11 -27.47 -20.42
CA GLY A 96 -32.48 -26.64 -21.47
C GLY A 96 -32.90 -25.17 -21.59
N VAL A 97 -33.96 -24.74 -20.90
CA VAL A 97 -34.47 -23.36 -20.98
C VAL A 97 -33.86 -22.49 -19.88
N VAL A 98 -33.39 -21.30 -20.29
CA VAL A 98 -33.04 -20.18 -19.41
C VAL A 98 -34.35 -19.55 -18.93
N THR A 99 -34.71 -19.78 -17.68
CA THR A 99 -35.91 -19.21 -17.05
C THR A 99 -35.54 -17.99 -16.21
N ALA A 100 -36.50 -17.10 -15.98
CA ALA A 100 -36.32 -15.95 -15.08
C ALA A 100 -35.90 -16.39 -13.67
N GLU A 101 -36.39 -17.54 -13.21
CA GLU A 101 -36.02 -18.13 -11.92
C GLU A 101 -34.53 -18.49 -11.85
N LYS A 102 -33.98 -19.12 -12.90
CA LYS A 102 -32.55 -19.47 -12.98
C LYS A 102 -31.67 -18.22 -12.99
N VAL A 103 -32.06 -17.19 -13.74
CA VAL A 103 -31.35 -15.90 -13.74
C VAL A 103 -31.41 -15.25 -12.35
N GLY A 104 -32.55 -15.34 -11.65
CA GLY A 104 -32.69 -14.90 -10.26
C GLY A 104 -31.74 -15.64 -9.31
N GLN A 105 -31.61 -16.96 -9.44
CA GLN A 105 -30.68 -17.77 -8.63
C GLN A 105 -29.21 -17.38 -8.85
N VAL A 106 -28.81 -17.11 -10.09
CA VAL A 106 -27.48 -16.56 -10.39
C VAL A 106 -27.25 -15.22 -9.67
N GLY A 107 -28.26 -14.34 -9.66
CA GLY A 107 -28.19 -13.07 -8.94
C GLY A 107 -27.99 -13.25 -7.43
N ILE A 108 -28.67 -14.22 -6.82
CA ILE A 108 -28.51 -14.56 -5.40
C ILE A 108 -27.08 -15.05 -5.13
N ILE A 109 -26.55 -15.95 -5.96
CA ILE A 109 -25.17 -16.46 -5.82
C ILE A 109 -24.16 -15.31 -5.94
N ALA A 110 -24.34 -14.40 -6.90
CA ALA A 110 -23.47 -13.25 -7.06
C ALA A 110 -23.53 -12.29 -5.85
N GLN A 111 -24.72 -12.05 -5.30
CA GLN A 111 -24.90 -11.20 -4.13
C GLN A 111 -24.27 -11.82 -2.87
N GLN A 112 -24.46 -13.12 -2.67
CA GLN A 112 -23.81 -13.86 -1.58
C GLN A 112 -22.28 -13.79 -1.71
N ALA A 113 -21.77 -14.00 -2.93
CA ALA A 113 -20.34 -13.93 -3.17
C ALA A 113 -19.75 -12.53 -2.92
N ALA A 114 -20.51 -11.47 -3.19
CA ALA A 114 -20.12 -10.10 -2.87
C ALA A 114 -20.13 -9.84 -1.34
N MET A 115 -21.11 -10.37 -0.62
CA MET A 115 -21.19 -10.23 0.84
C MET A 115 -20.03 -10.91 1.57
N ASP A 116 -19.64 -12.11 1.14
CA ASP A 116 -18.55 -12.87 1.76
C ASP A 116 -17.18 -12.18 1.57
N MET A 117 -17.01 -11.37 0.51
CA MET A 117 -15.81 -10.56 0.29
C MET A 117 -15.78 -9.26 1.11
N ASN A 118 -16.92 -8.82 1.66
CA ASN A 118 -17.06 -7.52 2.31
C ASN A 118 -16.08 -7.32 3.49
N PRO A 119 -15.87 -8.29 4.40
CA PRO A 119 -14.91 -8.14 5.49
C PRO A 119 -13.46 -7.95 5.01
N ALA A 120 -13.05 -8.68 3.97
CA ALA A 120 -11.71 -8.58 3.41
C ALA A 120 -11.49 -7.22 2.73
N VAL A 121 -12.48 -6.74 1.96
CA VAL A 121 -12.45 -5.41 1.34
C VAL A 121 -12.44 -4.31 2.39
N MET A 122 -13.26 -4.42 3.44
CA MET A 122 -13.27 -3.46 4.55
C MET A 122 -11.94 -3.39 5.28
N LEU A 123 -11.26 -4.52 5.47
CA LEU A 123 -9.93 -4.55 6.09
C LEU A 123 -8.87 -3.87 5.21
N ILE A 124 -8.91 -4.07 3.89
CA ILE A 124 -8.03 -3.38 2.94
C ILE A 124 -8.29 -1.87 2.97
N LEU A 125 -9.57 -1.47 2.92
CA LEU A 125 -9.97 -0.06 2.97
C LEU A 125 -9.53 0.58 4.29
N ALA A 126 -9.73 -0.09 5.43
CA ALA A 126 -9.25 0.39 6.72
C ALA A 126 -7.72 0.54 6.72
N PHE A 127 -6.97 -0.45 6.23
CA PHE A 127 -5.51 -0.40 6.26
C PHE A 127 -4.94 0.71 5.36
N TYR A 128 -5.52 0.92 4.18
CA TYR A 128 -4.98 1.86 3.20
C TYR A 128 -5.54 3.29 3.34
N PHE A 129 -6.83 3.42 3.70
CA PHE A 129 -7.52 4.71 3.80
C PHE A 129 -7.75 5.19 5.25
N ALA A 130 -7.65 4.35 6.29
CA ALA A 130 -7.69 4.83 7.67
C ALA A 130 -6.31 5.26 8.20
N ALA A 131 -5.20 4.75 7.62
CA ALA A 131 -3.84 5.14 8.00
C ALA A 131 -3.55 6.66 7.92
N PRO A 132 -4.03 7.44 6.91
CA PRO A 132 -3.91 8.90 6.89
C PRO A 132 -4.62 9.57 8.08
N HIS A 133 -5.74 8.99 8.54
CA HIS A 133 -6.58 9.54 9.62
C HIS A 133 -6.16 9.07 11.01
N MET A 134 -5.30 8.05 11.14
CA MET A 134 -4.69 7.65 12.42
C MET A 134 -3.86 8.78 13.04
N GLY A 135 -3.25 9.64 12.21
CA GLY A 135 -2.56 10.85 12.67
C GLY A 135 -3.51 11.89 13.24
N ASP A 136 -4.71 12.03 12.68
CA ASP A 136 -5.75 12.95 13.17
C ASP A 136 -6.35 12.45 14.48
N ILE A 137 -6.55 11.13 14.62
CA ILE A 137 -6.99 10.49 15.87
C ILE A 137 -5.92 10.65 16.96
N ALA A 138 -4.64 10.40 16.65
CA ALA A 138 -3.54 10.58 17.59
C ALA A 138 -3.37 12.05 18.01
N LYS A 139 -3.49 13.01 17.08
CA LYS A 139 -3.46 14.45 17.38
C LYS A 139 -4.65 14.88 18.23
N ALA A 140 -5.86 14.37 17.97
CA ALA A 140 -7.04 14.68 18.77
C ALA A 140 -6.93 14.16 20.21
N VAL A 141 -6.31 12.98 20.39
CA VAL A 141 -6.08 12.37 21.70
C VAL A 141 -4.96 13.11 22.46
N VAL A 142 -3.82 13.37 21.83
CA VAL A 142 -2.71 14.14 22.44
C VAL A 142 -3.15 15.59 22.73
N GLY A 143 -3.98 16.18 21.88
CA GLY A 143 -4.59 17.50 22.11
C GLY A 143 -5.50 17.54 23.33
N LYS A 144 -6.30 16.50 23.56
CA LYS A 144 -7.09 16.36 24.80
C LYS A 144 -6.20 16.20 26.03
N PHE A 145 -5.18 15.34 25.98
CA PHE A 145 -4.28 15.14 27.12
C PHE A 145 -3.44 16.38 27.46
N THR A 146 -2.93 17.10 26.46
CA THR A 146 -2.17 18.35 26.68
C THR A 146 -3.06 19.51 27.14
N GLY A 147 -4.33 19.55 26.70
CA GLY A 147 -5.32 20.50 27.19
C GLY A 147 -5.70 20.28 28.66
N THR A 148 -5.78 19.02 29.12
CA THR A 148 -6.06 18.71 30.53
C THR A 148 -4.88 19.01 31.44
N VAL A 149 -3.63 18.86 30.99
CA VAL A 149 -2.41 19.18 31.78
C VAL A 149 -2.18 20.69 31.95
N ARG A 150 -2.68 21.53 31.03
CA ARG A 150 -2.57 23.01 31.13
C ARG A 150 -3.67 23.68 31.96
N ALA A 151 -4.70 22.93 32.34
CA ALA A 151 -5.88 23.44 33.06
C ALA A 151 -5.95 23.00 34.54
N GLY A 152 -4.89 22.37 35.06
CA GLY A 152 -4.67 22.10 36.48
C GLY A 152 -3.35 22.71 36.93
#